data_AF-A0A924SGF1-F1
#
_entry.id   AF-A0A924SGF1-F1
#
_cell.length_a   1.000
_cell.length_b   1.000
_cell.length_c   1.000
_cell.angle_alpha   90.00
_cell.angle_beta   90.00
_cell.angle_gamma   90.00
#
_symmetry.space_group_name_H-M   'P 1'
#
loop_
_entity.id
_entity.type
_entity.pdbx_description
1 polymer ?
#
loop_
_entity_poly.entity_id
_entity_poly.type
_entity_poly.pdbx_seq_one_letter_code
_entity_poly.pdbx_strand_id
1 'polypeptide(L)'
;MIVEQHTALQRGFQFLAGMEALGLSQPSLARTFRGVTELTSKISVALQTGPYLLGDSYSAADLLVQSPYAWFKDATPDDPAIRDWVARCGARASVARTMTSDKAMMDQAAAAA
;
A
#
# COMPACT_ATOMS: atom_id res chain seq x y z
N MET A 1 8.74 -24.52 -2.51
CA MET A 1 8.24 -23.87 -1.28
C MET A 1 8.33 -22.33 -1.30
N ILE A 2 8.82 -21.68 -2.37
CA ILE A 2 8.83 -20.19 -2.49
C ILE A 2 7.55 -19.68 -3.19
N VAL A 3 6.95 -20.48 -4.06
CA VAL A 3 5.68 -20.17 -4.76
C VAL A 3 4.49 -20.08 -3.79
N GLU A 4 4.51 -20.84 -2.70
CA GLU A 4 3.42 -20.85 -1.70
C GLU A 4 3.37 -19.59 -0.84
N GLN A 5 4.54 -19.06 -0.44
CA GLN A 5 4.65 -17.81 0.33
C GLN A 5 4.16 -16.61 -0.48
N HIS A 6 4.52 -16.55 -1.77
CA HIS A 6 4.00 -15.51 -2.67
C HIS A 6 2.47 -15.61 -2.81
N THR A 7 1.92 -16.83 -2.88
CA THR A 7 0.47 -17.07 -2.98
C THR A 7 -0.27 -16.77 -1.66
N ALA A 8 0.34 -17.03 -0.50
CA ALA A 8 -0.22 -16.77 0.82
C ALA A 8 -0.26 -15.27 1.14
N LEU A 9 0.76 -14.50 0.74
CA LEU A 9 0.76 -13.03 0.82
C LEU A 9 -0.31 -12.44 -0.11
N GLN A 10 -0.45 -13.00 -1.32
CA GLN A 10 -1.46 -12.57 -2.30
C GLN A 10 -2.90 -12.82 -1.81
N ARG A 11 -3.14 -13.91 -1.06
CA ARG A 11 -4.44 -14.21 -0.41
C ARG A 11 -4.68 -13.37 0.85
N GLY A 12 -3.66 -13.17 1.68
CA GLY A 12 -3.76 -12.34 2.89
C GLY A 12 -4.06 -10.88 2.57
N PHE A 13 -3.57 -10.38 1.44
CA PHE A 13 -3.79 -9.01 1.03
C PHE A 13 -5.08 -8.84 0.20
N GLN A 14 -5.59 -9.88 -0.51
CA GLN A 14 -6.95 -9.85 -1.10
C GLN A 14 -8.02 -9.51 -0.05
N PHE A 15 -7.77 -9.86 1.21
CA PHE A 15 -8.61 -9.52 2.35
C PHE A 15 -8.69 -8.00 2.60
N LEU A 16 -7.66 -7.22 2.24
CA LEU A 16 -7.61 -5.77 2.48
C LEU A 16 -8.43 -4.94 1.47
N ALA A 17 -8.73 -5.50 0.29
CA ALA A 17 -9.60 -4.89 -0.73
C ALA A 17 -11.03 -5.49 -0.73
N GLY A 18 -11.38 -6.21 0.35
CA GLY A 18 -12.50 -7.14 0.40
C GLY A 18 -13.85 -6.55 0.80
N MET A 19 -14.28 -5.45 0.20
CA MET A 19 -15.70 -5.06 0.33
C MET A 19 -16.40 -5.16 -1.00
N GLU A 20 -15.95 -4.43 -2.01
CA GLU A 20 -16.54 -4.46 -3.35
C GLU A 20 -16.24 -5.80 -4.06
N ALA A 21 -15.00 -6.30 -3.95
CA ALA A 21 -14.60 -7.60 -4.48
C ALA A 21 -15.32 -8.79 -3.81
N LEU A 22 -15.85 -8.60 -2.59
CA LEU A 22 -16.61 -9.61 -1.85
C LEU A 22 -18.14 -9.39 -1.93
N GLY A 23 -18.61 -8.42 -2.71
CA GLY A 23 -20.04 -8.11 -2.84
C GLY A 23 -20.68 -7.50 -1.57
N LEU A 24 -19.86 -7.02 -0.63
CA LEU A 24 -20.28 -6.41 0.63
C LEU A 24 -20.63 -4.92 0.46
N SER A 25 -21.39 -4.59 -0.57
CA SER A 25 -21.82 -3.21 -0.90
C SER A 25 -23.12 -2.85 -0.17
N GLN A 26 -23.18 -3.10 1.14
CA GLN A 26 -24.35 -2.77 1.95
C GLN A 26 -24.34 -1.27 2.33
N PRO A 27 -25.47 -0.55 2.25
CA PRO A 27 -25.52 0.89 2.59
C PRO A 27 -25.04 1.23 4.00
N SER A 28 -25.15 0.28 4.94
CA SER A 28 -24.64 0.44 6.30
C SER A 28 -23.10 0.52 6.37
N LEU A 29 -22.41 -0.15 5.45
CA LEU A 29 -20.94 -0.20 5.44
C LEU A 29 -20.36 1.08 4.84
N ALA A 30 -20.98 1.64 3.79
CA ALA A 30 -20.61 2.94 3.23
C ALA A 30 -20.82 4.12 4.20
N ARG A 31 -21.68 3.96 5.21
CA ARG A 31 -21.84 4.95 6.28
C ARG A 31 -20.62 5.00 7.20
N THR A 32 -20.06 3.83 7.50
CA THR A 32 -18.96 3.65 8.46
C THR A 32 -17.60 3.80 7.79
N PHE A 33 -17.41 3.17 6.64
CA PHE A 33 -16.16 3.17 5.89
C PHE A 33 -16.29 4.02 4.63
N ARG A 34 -15.23 4.75 4.29
CA ARG A 34 -15.16 5.51 3.04
C ARG A 34 -14.76 4.59 1.89
N GLY A 35 -15.24 4.89 0.70
CA GLY A 35 -14.90 4.17 -0.51
C GLY A 35 -13.56 4.61 -1.10
N VAL A 36 -13.16 3.89 -2.16
CA VAL A 36 -11.90 4.14 -2.88
C VAL A 36 -11.92 5.52 -3.54
N THR A 37 -13.07 5.97 -4.03
CA THR A 37 -13.23 7.30 -4.65
C THR A 37 -12.98 8.43 -3.65
N GLU A 38 -13.58 8.35 -2.46
CA GLU A 38 -13.37 9.35 -1.42
C GLU A 38 -11.93 9.35 -0.91
N LEU A 39 -11.33 8.16 -0.74
CA LEU A 39 -9.92 8.04 -0.38
C LEU A 39 -9.02 8.69 -1.43
N THR A 40 -9.23 8.38 -2.70
CA THR A 40 -8.47 8.93 -3.83
C THR A 40 -8.57 10.45 -3.86
N SER A 41 -9.79 10.99 -3.74
CA SER A 41 -10.03 12.43 -3.68
C SER A 41 -9.29 13.08 -2.50
N LYS A 42 -9.30 12.46 -1.32
CA LYS A 42 -8.61 12.98 -0.13
C LYS A 42 -7.09 13.00 -0.29
N ILE A 43 -6.51 11.94 -0.85
CA ILE A 43 -5.07 11.88 -1.13
C ILE A 43 -4.71 12.94 -2.16
N SER A 44 -5.45 13.02 -3.28
CA SER A 44 -5.21 13.99 -4.35
C SER A 44 -5.24 15.44 -3.82
N VAL A 45 -6.24 15.79 -3.00
CA VAL A 45 -6.32 17.12 -2.36
C VAL A 45 -5.14 17.36 -1.41
N ALA A 46 -4.74 16.39 -0.60
CA ALA A 46 -3.59 16.55 0.29
C ALA A 46 -2.29 16.83 -0.49
N LEU A 47 -2.08 16.13 -1.60
CA LEU A 47 -0.91 16.27 -2.46
C LEU A 47 -0.89 17.58 -3.27
N GLN A 48 -1.98 18.35 -3.29
CA GLN A 48 -1.96 19.72 -3.84
C GLN A 48 -1.20 20.68 -2.92
N THR A 49 -1.07 20.36 -1.62
CA THR A 49 -0.42 21.22 -0.63
C THR A 49 1.08 21.00 -0.52
N GLY A 50 1.59 19.89 -1.07
CA GLY A 50 3.00 19.54 -0.99
C GLY A 50 3.30 18.13 -1.50
N PRO A 51 4.58 17.74 -1.53
CA PRO A 51 5.03 16.44 -2.06
C PRO A 51 4.61 15.23 -1.21
N TYR A 52 4.14 15.43 0.01
CA TYR A 52 3.72 14.40 0.97
C TYR A 52 2.37 14.75 1.60
N LEU A 53 1.73 13.76 2.23
CA LEU A 53 0.35 13.92 2.73
C LEU A 53 0.18 15.02 3.79
N LEU A 54 1.26 15.36 4.51
CA LEU A 54 1.28 16.41 5.53
C LEU A 54 2.11 17.64 5.10
N GLY A 55 2.32 17.83 3.78
CA GLY A 55 3.04 18.97 3.21
C GLY A 55 4.45 18.59 2.74
N ASP A 56 5.46 19.32 3.21
CA ASP A 56 6.82 19.28 2.63
C ASP A 56 7.67 18.07 3.06
N SER A 57 7.31 17.40 4.15
CA SER A 57 8.13 16.35 4.77
C SER A 57 7.44 15.00 4.80
N TYR A 58 8.22 13.95 4.50
CA TYR A 58 7.76 12.56 4.60
C TYR A 58 7.46 12.21 6.06
N SER A 59 6.33 11.55 6.28
CA SER A 59 5.83 11.21 7.61
C SER A 59 5.36 9.76 7.69
N ALA A 60 4.97 9.34 8.91
CA ALA A 60 4.32 8.05 9.11
C ALA A 60 3.00 7.93 8.33
N ALA A 61 2.31 9.04 8.06
CA ALA A 61 1.09 9.02 7.25
C ALA A 61 1.39 8.52 5.83
N ASP A 62 2.50 8.97 5.24
CA ASP A 62 2.90 8.54 3.91
C ASP A 62 3.21 7.04 3.87
N LEU A 63 3.94 6.54 4.87
CA LEU A 63 4.25 5.11 4.99
C LEU A 63 2.98 4.25 5.08
N LEU A 64 2.04 4.62 5.94
CA LEU A 64 0.83 3.83 6.21
C LEU A 64 -0.13 3.84 5.02
N VAL A 65 -0.35 5.01 4.42
CA VAL A 65 -1.32 5.16 3.32
C VAL A 65 -0.75 4.68 2.00
N GLN A 66 0.56 4.75 1.79
CA GLN A 66 1.19 4.23 0.57
C GLN A 66 1.32 2.71 0.55
N SER A 67 1.42 2.07 1.72
CA SER A 67 1.70 0.63 1.85
C SER A 67 0.81 -0.27 0.98
N PRO A 68 -0.52 -0.06 0.84
CA PRO A 68 -1.35 -0.88 -0.03
C PRO A 68 -0.89 -0.86 -1.49
N TYR A 69 -0.46 0.31 -1.99
CA TYR A 69 0.01 0.48 -3.36
C TYR A 69 1.40 -0.13 -3.61
N ALA A 70 2.20 -0.33 -2.55
CA ALA A 70 3.48 -1.04 -2.66
C ALA A 70 3.30 -2.51 -3.05
N TRP A 71 2.23 -3.15 -2.54
CA TRP A 71 1.94 -4.57 -2.75
C TRP A 71 0.90 -4.81 -3.86
N PHE A 72 -0.04 -3.89 -4.04
CA PHE A 72 -1.06 -3.91 -5.09
C PHE A 72 -0.91 -2.75 -6.06
N LYS A 73 0.06 -2.87 -6.97
CA LYS A 73 0.37 -1.80 -7.93
C LYS A 73 -0.83 -1.44 -8.81
N ASP A 74 -1.60 -2.44 -9.23
CA ASP A 74 -2.79 -2.26 -10.07
C ASP A 74 -3.95 -1.53 -9.36
N ALA A 75 -3.91 -1.46 -8.03
CA ALA A 75 -4.88 -0.70 -7.23
C ALA A 75 -4.50 0.79 -7.08
N THR A 76 -3.35 1.22 -7.64
CA THR A 76 -2.96 2.63 -7.62
C THR A 76 -3.92 3.42 -8.51
N PRO A 77 -4.60 4.46 -7.98
CA PRO A 77 -5.49 5.29 -8.79
C PRO A 77 -4.79 5.90 -10.01
N ASP A 78 -5.54 6.10 -11.09
CA ASP A 78 -5.08 6.82 -12.29
C ASP A 78 -5.07 8.34 -12.04
N ASP A 79 -4.31 8.77 -11.04
CA ASP A 79 -4.03 10.17 -10.71
C ASP A 79 -2.49 10.35 -10.72
N PRO A 80 -1.95 11.24 -11.59
CA PRO A 80 -0.51 11.47 -11.66
C PRO A 80 0.13 11.84 -10.33
N ALA A 81 -0.51 12.68 -9.51
CA ALA A 81 0.03 13.11 -8.23
C ALA A 81 0.17 11.93 -7.27
N ILE A 82 -0.83 11.04 -7.26
CA ILE A 82 -0.81 9.83 -6.42
C ILE A 82 0.27 8.87 -6.91
N ARG A 83 0.38 8.62 -8.22
CA ARG A 83 1.44 7.76 -8.78
C ARG A 83 2.84 8.26 -8.42
N ASP A 84 3.07 9.56 -8.59
CA ASP A 84 4.37 10.17 -8.31
C ASP A 84 4.71 10.11 -6.82
N TRP A 85 3.72 10.36 -5.96
CA TRP A 85 3.87 10.21 -4.51
C TRP A 85 4.17 8.76 -4.10
N VAL A 86 3.46 7.77 -4.66
CA VAL A 86 3.72 6.34 -4.41
C VAL A 86 5.14 5.97 -4.83
N ALA A 87 5.57 6.38 -6.03
CA ALA A 87 6.91 6.13 -6.52
C ALA A 87 7.98 6.78 -5.62
N ARG A 88 7.76 8.03 -5.21
CA ARG A 88 8.65 8.78 -4.30
C ARG A 88 8.79 8.08 -2.95
N CYS A 89 7.70 7.56 -2.40
CA CYS A 89 7.73 6.80 -1.14
C CYS A 89 8.48 5.47 -1.30
N GLY A 90 8.27 4.76 -2.40
CA GLY A 90 8.94 3.48 -2.70
C GLY A 90 10.43 3.60 -2.97
N ALA A 91 10.90 4.76 -3.47
CA ALA A 91 12.32 5.00 -3.78
C ALA A 91 13.19 5.32 -2.56
N ARG A 92 12.63 5.36 -1.34
CA ARG A 92 13.37 5.75 -0.14
C ARG A 92 14.40 4.69 0.26
N ALA A 93 15.58 5.12 0.72
CA ALA A 93 16.64 4.23 1.18
C ALA A 93 16.21 3.28 2.31
N SER A 94 15.22 3.67 3.13
CA SER A 94 14.64 2.78 4.15
C SER A 94 13.99 1.55 3.54
N VAL A 95 13.30 1.69 2.40
CA VAL A 95 12.66 0.57 1.69
C VAL A 95 13.71 -0.44 1.24
N ALA A 96 14.79 0.04 0.62
CA ALA A 96 15.89 -0.81 0.18
C ALA A 96 16.58 -1.54 1.35
N ARG A 97 16.77 -0.85 2.49
CA ARG A 97 17.32 -1.48 3.72
C ARG A 97 16.41 -2.57 4.27
N THR A 98 15.11 -2.30 4.36
CA THR A 98 14.13 -3.30 4.82
C THR A 98 14.13 -4.52 3.90
N MET A 99 14.06 -4.34 2.57
CA MET A 99 14.11 -5.45 1.62
C MET A 99 15.40 -6.29 1.74
N THR A 100 16.54 -5.63 1.98
CA THR A 100 17.82 -6.31 2.19
C THR A 100 17.80 -7.15 3.48
N SER A 101 17.27 -6.57 4.56
CA SER A 101 17.11 -7.26 5.84
C SER A 101 16.17 -8.46 5.73
N ASP A 102 15.00 -8.27 5.10
CA ASP A 102 14.00 -9.31 4.91
C ASP A 102 14.57 -10.47 4.10
N LYS A 103 15.32 -10.17 3.01
CA LYS A 103 16.02 -11.19 2.23
C LYS A 103 17.04 -11.96 3.07
N ALA A 104 17.86 -11.28 3.87
CA ALA A 104 18.85 -11.94 4.71
C ALA A 104 18.21 -12.87 5.74
N MET A 105 17.08 -12.48 6.33
CA MET A 105 16.33 -13.33 7.27
C MET A 105 15.74 -14.56 6.57
N MET A 106 15.22 -14.40 5.34
CA MET A 106 14.70 -15.52 4.55
C MET A 106 15.79 -16.52 4.17
N ASP A 107 16.97 -16.04 3.77
CA ASP A 107 18.11 -16.88 3.44
C ASP A 107 18.60 -17.66 4.68
N GLN A 108 18.61 -17.03 5.87
CA GLN A 108 18.95 -17.70 7.13
C GLN A 108 17.93 -18.79 7.51
N ALA A 109 16.63 -18.50 7.37
CA ALA A 109 15.58 -19.47 7.65
C ALA A 109 15.66 -20.69 6.71
N ALA A 110 15.98 -20.47 5.44
CA ALA A 110 16.16 -21.55 4.47
C ALA A 110 17.40 -22.42 4.74
N ALA A 111 18.48 -21.85 5.30
CA ALA A 111 19.68 -22.61 5.66
C ALA A 111 19.53 -23.44 6.95
N ALA A 112 18.54 -23.11 7.78
CA ALA A 112 18.23 -23.81 9.02
C ALA A 112 17.17 -24.93 8.86
N ALA A 113 16.56 -25.04 7.67
CA ALA A 113 15.55 -26.04 7.33
C ALA A 113 16.16 -27.20 6.52
#